data_AF-A0A838EWY6-F1
#
_entry.id   AF-A0A838EWY6-F1
#
_cell.length_a   1.000
_cell.length_b   1.000
_cell.length_c   1.000
_cell.angle_alpha   90.00
_cell.angle_beta   90.00
_cell.angle_gamma   90.00
#
_symmetry.space_group_name_H-M   'P 1'
#
loop_
_entity.id
_entity.type
_entity.pdbx_description
1 polymer ?
#
loop_
_entity_poly.entity_id
_entity_poly.type
_entity_poly.pdbx_seq_one_letter_code
_entity_poly.pdbx_strand_id
1 'polypeptide(L)'
;MNSQINQHSLFVSQIEQAMRALVGSIEDAEIRKYGLQAASDIYDRLLPYRNMSNGIPQPNAVTKEQAVAEAYAIAYSHLNLPKFVDFSQIDFLLSEGYKDAAAVMCGSELEKHLRKLCVSSGIDVFLPPGSTGEPQPKKAERLNADLASLSVYNKLEQKQVTSWLDLRNKSAHGDYHEYTVEQVSLMVQGVRGFIIHHPA
;
A
#
# COMPACT_ATOMS: atom_id res chain seq x y z
N MET A 1 10.28 -10.24 22.74
CA MET A 1 10.21 -10.56 21.29
C MET A 1 9.40 -9.54 20.46
N ASN A 2 9.02 -8.39 21.03
CA ASN A 2 8.14 -7.38 20.41
C ASN A 2 8.85 -6.04 20.14
N SER A 3 10.18 -6.04 20.00
CA SER A 3 10.98 -4.79 20.06
C SER A 3 11.78 -4.48 18.78
N GLN A 4 11.76 -5.35 17.77
CA GLN A 4 12.50 -5.13 16.51
C GLN A 4 11.62 -4.76 15.31
N ILE A 5 10.30 -4.71 15.49
CA ILE A 5 9.36 -4.14 14.50
C ILE A 5 9.26 -2.60 14.64
N ASN A 6 9.82 -2.03 15.72
CA ASN A 6 9.76 -0.59 16.05
C ASN A 6 10.99 0.23 15.62
N GLN A 7 11.84 -0.27 14.72
CA GLN A 7 12.83 0.62 14.10
C GLN A 7 12.19 1.35 12.93
N HIS A 8 11.33 2.29 13.30
CA HIS A 8 10.88 3.38 12.44
C HIS A 8 12.11 4.06 11.84
N SER A 9 12.15 4.13 10.51
CA SER A 9 12.98 5.10 9.81
C SER A 9 12.72 6.48 10.42
N LEU A 10 13.78 7.27 10.62
CA LEU A 10 13.71 8.66 11.12
C LEU A 10 12.64 9.48 10.37
N PHE A 11 12.41 9.13 9.10
CA PHE A 11 11.37 9.67 8.23
C PHE A 11 9.93 9.41 8.71
N VAL A 12 9.61 8.18 9.14
CA VAL A 12 8.26 7.83 9.63
C VAL A 12 7.95 8.60 10.91
N SER A 13 8.94 8.71 11.82
CA SER A 13 8.78 9.52 13.03
C SER A 13 8.62 11.02 12.75
N GLN A 14 9.21 11.54 11.68
CA GLN A 14 9.09 12.95 11.28
C GLN A 14 7.73 13.26 10.64
N ILE A 15 7.22 12.37 9.79
CA ILE A 15 5.86 12.48 9.23
C ILE A 15 4.83 12.35 10.34
N GLU A 16 4.98 11.37 11.24
CA GLU A 16 4.12 11.21 12.42
C GLU A 16 4.12 12.47 13.29
N GLN A 17 5.29 13.07 13.53
CA GLN A 17 5.41 14.30 14.33
C GLN A 17 4.79 15.53 13.64
N ALA A 18 4.93 15.65 12.32
CA ALA A 18 4.32 16.73 11.54
C ALA A 18 2.79 16.58 11.46
N MET A 19 2.30 15.34 11.35
CA MET A 19 0.87 15.01 11.29
C MET A 19 0.19 15.12 12.66
N ARG A 20 0.94 14.95 13.76
CA ARG A 20 0.42 14.98 15.14
C ARG A 20 -0.33 16.27 15.49
N ALA A 21 0.10 17.40 14.94
CA ALA A 21 -0.54 18.70 15.17
C ALA A 21 -1.86 18.87 14.39
N LEU A 22 -2.03 18.13 13.29
CA LEU A 22 -3.25 18.12 12.46
C LEU A 22 -4.26 17.10 12.98
N VAL A 23 -3.81 15.96 13.49
CA VAL A 23 -4.64 14.83 13.92
C VAL A 23 -5.45 15.10 15.20
N GLY A 24 -5.04 16.06 16.03
CA GLY A 24 -5.68 16.33 17.33
C GLY A 24 -7.02 17.09 17.28
N SER A 25 -7.47 17.55 16.12
CA SER A 25 -8.57 18.53 16.04
C SER A 25 -9.46 18.45 14.80
N ILE A 26 -9.36 17.39 13.99
CA ILE A 26 -9.91 17.38 12.63
C ILE A 26 -10.90 16.20 12.47
N GLU A 27 -12.09 16.46 11.92
CA GLU A 27 -13.11 15.43 11.60
C GLU A 27 -12.77 14.64 10.33
N ASP A 28 -13.31 13.42 10.13
CA ASP A 28 -12.99 12.51 9.01
C ASP A 28 -12.97 13.17 7.62
N ALA A 29 -13.89 14.08 7.35
CA ALA A 29 -13.98 14.80 6.07
C ALA A 29 -12.84 15.80 5.89
N GLU A 30 -12.37 16.41 6.98
CA GLU A 30 -11.29 17.36 6.97
C GLU A 30 -9.91 16.66 6.95
N ILE A 31 -9.77 15.46 7.51
CA ILE A 31 -8.56 14.62 7.32
C ILE A 31 -8.39 14.21 5.87
N ARG A 32 -9.49 13.83 5.21
CA ARG A 32 -9.50 13.52 3.76
C ARG A 32 -8.94 14.70 2.95
N LYS A 33 -9.42 15.91 3.23
CA LYS A 33 -9.06 17.12 2.48
C LYS A 33 -7.72 17.74 2.87
N TYR A 34 -7.49 17.98 4.16
CA TYR A 34 -6.32 18.71 4.66
C TYR A 34 -5.14 17.80 4.97
N GLY A 35 -5.37 16.53 5.35
CA GLY A 35 -4.30 15.56 5.57
C GLY A 35 -3.55 15.23 4.28
N LEU A 36 -4.27 15.19 3.15
CA LEU A 36 -3.68 14.96 1.82
C LEU A 36 -2.83 16.15 1.35
N GLN A 37 -3.36 17.37 1.48
CA GLN A 37 -2.62 18.59 1.14
C GLN A 37 -1.37 18.74 2.04
N ALA A 38 -1.51 18.54 3.35
CA ALA A 38 -0.38 18.61 4.27
C ALA A 38 0.68 17.53 3.98
N ALA A 39 0.28 16.30 3.66
CA ALA A 39 1.21 15.24 3.24
C ALA A 39 1.94 15.60 1.94
N SER A 40 1.23 16.18 0.95
CA SER A 40 1.84 16.68 -0.28
C SER A 40 2.82 17.82 -0.01
N ASP A 41 2.46 18.78 0.84
CA ASP A 41 3.30 19.94 1.18
C ASP A 41 4.57 19.53 1.95
N ILE A 42 4.45 18.57 2.87
CA ILE A 42 5.59 17.98 3.58
C ILE A 42 6.52 17.31 2.57
N TYR A 43 5.97 16.55 1.62
CA TYR A 43 6.78 15.93 0.58
C TYR A 43 7.49 16.95 -0.31
N ASP A 44 6.78 17.97 -0.80
CA ASP A 44 7.34 19.00 -1.69
C ASP A 44 8.48 19.78 -1.01
N ARG A 45 8.44 19.94 0.32
CA ARG A 45 9.54 20.51 1.12
C ARG A 45 10.75 19.59 1.25
N LEU A 46 10.55 18.28 1.22
CA LEU A 46 11.63 17.28 1.36
C LEU A 46 12.30 16.95 0.02
N LEU A 47 11.63 17.21 -1.10
CA LEU A 47 12.12 16.99 -2.47
C LEU A 47 13.55 17.54 -2.73
N PRO A 48 13.92 18.77 -2.31
CA PRO A 48 15.24 19.33 -2.60
C PRO A 48 16.39 18.67 -1.81
N TYR A 49 16.10 18.07 -0.65
CA TYR A 49 17.11 17.47 0.23
C TYR A 49 17.53 16.04 -0.20
N ARG A 50 16.89 15.50 -1.24
CA ARG A 50 17.21 14.17 -1.79
C ARG A 50 18.44 14.17 -2.71
N ASN A 51 18.95 15.35 -3.08
CA ASN A 51 20.01 15.55 -4.09
C ASN A 51 21.25 16.29 -3.56
N MET A 52 21.81 15.88 -2.42
CA MET A 52 23.10 16.43 -1.93
C MET A 52 24.14 15.33 -1.67
N SER A 53 24.66 14.82 -2.79
CA SER A 53 26.03 14.41 -3.12
C SER A 53 27.07 14.19 -2.01
N ASN A 54 26.92 13.11 -1.25
CA ASN A 54 28.05 12.20 -0.93
C ASN A 54 28.15 11.04 -1.95
N GLY A 55 27.54 11.21 -3.14
CA GLY A 55 27.89 10.49 -4.36
C GLY A 55 27.17 9.17 -4.65
N ILE A 56 26.39 8.60 -3.72
CA ILE A 56 25.52 7.45 -4.04
C ILE A 56 24.08 7.73 -3.56
N PRO A 57 23.19 8.17 -4.46
CA PRO A 57 21.75 7.93 -4.32
C PRO A 57 21.51 6.43 -4.50
N GLN A 58 20.96 5.72 -3.51
CA GLN A 58 20.49 4.35 -3.76
C GLN A 58 19.01 4.40 -4.20
N PRO A 59 18.72 3.98 -5.44
CA PRO A 59 17.41 4.10 -6.07
C PRO A 59 16.46 3.13 -5.35
N ASN A 60 15.26 3.59 -4.95
CA ASN A 60 14.01 2.81 -4.67
C ASN A 60 13.19 3.29 -3.46
N ALA A 61 13.64 4.21 -2.61
CA ALA A 61 13.03 4.34 -1.28
C ALA A 61 11.84 5.33 -1.20
N VAL A 62 10.67 5.00 -1.77
CA VAL A 62 9.41 5.77 -1.63
C VAL A 62 9.26 6.94 -2.64
N THR A 63 8.28 6.84 -3.55
CA THR A 63 7.83 7.90 -4.46
C THR A 63 6.94 8.93 -3.74
N LYS A 64 6.65 10.10 -4.34
CA LYS A 64 5.74 11.11 -3.75
C LYS A 64 4.42 10.48 -3.34
N GLU A 65 3.91 9.63 -4.18
CA GLU A 65 2.60 9.01 -4.08
C GLU A 65 2.59 7.87 -3.06
N GLN A 66 3.70 7.13 -2.93
CA GLN A 66 3.89 6.17 -1.83
C GLN A 66 3.97 6.88 -0.47
N ALA A 67 4.69 8.00 -0.38
CA ALA A 67 4.79 8.79 0.85
C ALA A 67 3.44 9.40 1.24
N VAL A 68 2.66 9.87 0.25
CA VAL A 68 1.30 10.37 0.47
C VAL A 68 0.37 9.26 0.96
N ALA A 69 0.40 8.09 0.32
CA ALA A 69 -0.37 6.93 0.74
C ALA A 69 -0.02 6.47 2.17
N GLU A 70 1.28 6.42 2.50
CA GLU A 70 1.78 6.06 3.82
C GLU A 70 1.38 7.09 4.89
N ALA A 71 1.58 8.38 4.63
CA ALA A 71 1.18 9.46 5.54
C ALA A 71 -0.32 9.42 5.81
N TYR A 72 -1.13 9.22 4.77
CA TYR A 72 -2.58 9.11 4.88
C TYR A 72 -3.01 7.90 5.73
N ALA A 73 -2.41 6.73 5.51
CA ALA A 73 -2.69 5.53 6.29
C ALA A 73 -2.30 5.68 7.78
N ILE A 74 -1.19 6.38 8.06
CA ILE A 74 -0.74 6.68 9.43
C ILE A 74 -1.73 7.63 10.13
N ALA A 75 -2.18 8.71 9.46
CA ALA A 75 -3.18 9.62 10.01
C ALA A 75 -4.44 8.86 10.43
N TYR A 76 -4.98 8.03 9.53
CA TYR A 76 -6.18 7.24 9.77
C TYR A 76 -6.05 6.28 10.95
N SER A 77 -4.89 5.63 11.10
CA SER A 77 -4.60 4.74 12.23
C SER A 77 -4.61 5.48 13.58
N HIS A 78 -4.04 6.69 13.63
CA HIS A 78 -3.99 7.50 14.85
C HIS A 78 -5.35 8.03 15.31
N LEU A 79 -6.27 8.23 14.37
CA LEU A 79 -7.62 8.72 14.64
C LEU A 79 -8.56 7.62 15.16
N ASN A 80 -8.05 6.39 15.30
CA ASN A 80 -8.80 5.23 15.77
C ASN A 80 -10.07 4.96 14.94
N LEU A 81 -10.02 5.32 13.66
CA LEU A 81 -11.07 5.03 12.70
C LEU A 81 -11.12 3.51 12.44
N PRO A 82 -12.29 2.96 12.09
CA PRO A 82 -12.47 1.52 12.02
C PRO A 82 -11.40 0.83 11.15
N LYS A 83 -10.71 -0.17 11.71
CA LYS A 83 -9.63 -0.95 11.03
C LYS A 83 -10.14 -1.91 9.94
N PHE A 84 -11.27 -1.60 9.32
CA PHE A 84 -11.72 -2.27 8.11
C PHE A 84 -11.23 -1.47 6.91
N VAL A 85 -10.94 -2.16 5.81
CA VAL A 85 -10.63 -1.53 4.53
C VAL A 85 -11.87 -0.77 4.10
N ASP A 86 -11.95 0.51 4.46
CA ASP A 86 -12.91 1.39 3.85
C ASP A 86 -12.32 1.83 2.52
N PHE A 87 -12.70 1.09 1.48
CA PHE A 87 -12.43 1.44 0.10
C PHE A 87 -12.81 2.89 -0.23
N SER A 88 -13.60 3.57 0.60
CA SER A 88 -13.87 5.01 0.47
C SER A 88 -12.60 5.88 0.47
N GLN A 89 -11.50 5.43 1.10
CA GLN A 89 -10.22 6.16 1.06
C GLN A 89 -9.57 6.07 -0.32
N ILE A 90 -9.59 4.87 -0.90
CA ILE A 90 -9.09 4.61 -2.25
C ILE A 90 -9.97 5.35 -3.27
N ASP A 91 -11.29 5.31 -3.09
CA ASP A 91 -12.25 6.05 -3.92
C ASP A 91 -12.00 7.56 -3.82
N PHE A 92 -11.71 8.08 -2.62
CA PHE A 92 -11.39 9.49 -2.41
C PHE A 92 -10.09 9.90 -3.12
N LEU A 93 -9.01 9.14 -2.98
CA LEU A 93 -7.76 9.41 -3.70
C LEU A 93 -7.98 9.42 -5.22
N LEU A 94 -8.79 8.49 -5.72
CA LEU A 94 -9.12 8.41 -7.12
C LEU A 94 -9.97 9.61 -7.58
N SER A 95 -10.95 10.05 -6.79
CA SER A 95 -11.79 11.21 -7.11
C SER A 95 -11.01 12.53 -7.10
N GLU A 96 -9.98 12.63 -6.26
CA GLU A 96 -9.09 13.79 -6.18
C GLU A 96 -7.95 13.76 -7.23
N GLY A 97 -7.92 12.75 -8.10
CA GLY A 97 -6.95 12.66 -9.20
C GLY A 97 -5.62 12.00 -8.82
N TYR A 98 -5.47 11.51 -7.59
CA TYR A 98 -4.27 10.80 -7.12
C TYR A 98 -4.31 9.31 -7.52
N LYS A 99 -4.38 9.05 -8.84
CA LYS A 99 -4.54 7.69 -9.41
C LYS A 99 -3.45 6.73 -8.93
N ASP A 100 -2.22 7.21 -8.79
CA ASP A 100 -1.05 6.40 -8.47
C ASP A 100 -1.07 5.99 -6.98
N ALA A 101 -1.41 6.92 -6.09
CA ALA A 101 -1.61 6.64 -4.68
C ALA A 101 -2.79 5.67 -4.45
N ALA A 102 -3.89 5.86 -5.19
CA ALA A 102 -5.04 4.95 -5.16
C ALA A 102 -4.65 3.53 -5.60
N ALA A 103 -3.83 3.39 -6.65
CA ALA A 103 -3.31 2.11 -7.12
C ALA A 103 -2.41 1.41 -6.07
N VAL A 104 -1.48 2.14 -5.46
CA VAL A 104 -0.61 1.63 -4.39
C VAL A 104 -1.43 1.15 -3.20
N MET A 105 -2.40 1.96 -2.74
CA MET A 105 -3.26 1.59 -1.60
C MET A 105 -4.14 0.39 -1.92
N CYS A 106 -4.83 0.39 -3.06
CA CYS A 106 -5.68 -0.71 -3.48
C CYS A 106 -4.91 -2.03 -3.58
N GLY A 107 -3.72 -2.01 -4.23
CA GLY A 107 -2.92 -3.22 -4.35
C GLY A 107 -2.27 -3.67 -3.04
N SER A 108 -2.03 -2.75 -2.10
CA SER A 108 -1.60 -3.12 -0.74
C SER A 108 -2.70 -3.85 0.03
N GLU A 109 -3.97 -3.45 -0.14
CA GLU A 109 -5.11 -4.18 0.43
C GLU A 109 -5.32 -5.54 -0.22
N LEU A 110 -5.13 -5.63 -1.54
CA LEU A 110 -5.11 -6.91 -2.24
C LEU A 110 -4.03 -7.85 -1.66
N GLU A 111 -2.79 -7.37 -1.49
CA GLU A 111 -1.72 -8.20 -0.93
C GLU A 111 -2.02 -8.66 0.51
N LYS A 112 -2.49 -7.75 1.37
CA LYS A 112 -2.92 -8.09 2.74
C LYS A 112 -4.00 -9.18 2.72
N HIS A 113 -4.96 -9.07 1.81
CA HIS A 113 -6.04 -10.06 1.67
C HIS A 113 -5.53 -11.41 1.17
N LEU A 114 -4.67 -11.43 0.14
CA LEU A 114 -4.03 -12.68 -0.34
C LEU A 114 -3.24 -13.38 0.78
N ARG A 115 -2.53 -12.62 1.62
CA ARG A 115 -1.81 -13.17 2.79
C ARG A 115 -2.78 -13.81 3.78
N LYS A 116 -3.91 -13.17 4.09
CA LYS A 116 -4.95 -13.74 4.97
C LYS A 116 -5.55 -15.02 4.38
N LEU A 117 -5.89 -15.02 3.09
CA LEU A 117 -6.38 -16.20 2.38
C LEU A 117 -5.37 -17.36 2.42
N CYS A 118 -4.08 -17.08 2.27
CA CYS A 118 -3.05 -18.10 2.40
C CYS A 118 -3.07 -18.72 3.79
N VAL A 119 -3.09 -17.91 4.84
CA VAL A 119 -3.14 -18.39 6.24
C VAL A 119 -4.39 -19.25 6.49
N SER A 120 -5.58 -18.80 6.06
CA SER A 120 -6.82 -19.56 6.24
C SER A 120 -6.87 -20.85 5.41
N SER A 121 -6.12 -20.90 4.31
CA SER A 121 -5.96 -22.09 3.45
C SER A 121 -4.78 -22.99 3.83
N GLY A 122 -4.09 -22.72 4.95
CA GLY A 122 -2.94 -23.51 5.41
C GLY A 122 -1.66 -23.36 4.55
N ILE A 123 -1.55 -22.28 3.79
CA ILE A 123 -0.38 -21.95 2.97
C ILE A 123 0.57 -21.04 3.76
N ASP A 124 1.84 -21.43 3.85
CA ASP A 124 2.88 -20.59 4.44
C ASP A 124 3.08 -19.30 3.62
N VAL A 125 3.12 -18.16 4.30
CA VAL A 125 3.32 -16.82 3.69
C VAL A 125 4.79 -16.39 3.66
N PHE A 126 5.68 -17.20 4.23
CA PHE A 126 7.13 -17.06 4.19
C PHE A 126 7.76 -18.16 3.35
N LEU A 127 8.93 -17.86 2.80
CA LEU A 127 9.82 -18.86 2.21
C LEU A 127 10.53 -19.60 3.35
N PRO A 128 10.90 -20.88 3.13
CA PRO A 128 11.76 -21.60 4.05
C PRO A 128 13.02 -20.79 4.39
N PRO A 129 13.58 -20.91 5.60
CA PRO A 129 14.79 -20.21 5.98
C PRO A 129 15.90 -20.41 4.94
N GLY A 130 16.38 -19.30 4.37
CA GLY A 130 17.51 -19.32 3.45
C GLY A 130 18.84 -19.46 4.18
N SER A 131 19.94 -19.32 3.45
CA SER A 131 21.31 -19.33 3.99
C SER A 131 21.61 -18.21 5.00
N THR A 132 20.76 -17.18 5.07
CA THR A 132 20.84 -16.08 6.05
C THR A 132 20.10 -16.37 7.37
N GLY A 133 19.37 -17.49 7.48
CA GLY A 133 18.66 -17.91 8.69
C GLY A 133 17.32 -17.21 8.96
N GLU A 134 17.04 -16.06 8.32
CA GLU A 134 15.76 -15.37 8.49
C GLU A 134 14.73 -15.76 7.40
N PRO A 135 13.48 -16.08 7.79
CA PRO A 135 12.40 -16.37 6.85
C PRO A 135 12.03 -15.12 6.06
N GLN A 136 12.05 -15.24 4.73
CA GLN A 136 11.72 -14.14 3.82
C GLN A 136 10.24 -14.18 3.45
N PRO A 137 9.50 -13.06 3.48
CA PRO A 137 8.10 -13.07 3.05
C PRO A 137 7.99 -13.44 1.58
N LYS A 138 7.02 -14.30 1.24
CA LYS A 138 6.70 -14.59 -0.16
C LYS A 138 6.19 -13.32 -0.85
N LYS A 139 6.56 -13.16 -2.12
CA LYS A 139 6.00 -12.14 -3.02
C LYS A 139 4.52 -12.41 -3.28
N ALA A 140 3.74 -11.35 -3.49
CA ALA A 140 2.30 -11.44 -3.74
C ALA A 140 1.95 -12.34 -4.94
N GLU A 141 2.75 -12.31 -6.01
CA GLU A 141 2.57 -13.16 -7.19
C GLU A 141 2.71 -14.65 -6.83
N ARG A 142 3.61 -14.98 -5.90
CA ARG A 142 3.79 -16.35 -5.42
C ARG A 142 2.60 -16.80 -4.57
N LEU A 143 2.09 -15.93 -3.70
CA LEU A 143 0.88 -16.20 -2.92
C LEU A 143 -0.32 -16.44 -3.84
N ASN A 144 -0.49 -15.60 -4.87
CA ASN A 144 -1.54 -15.77 -5.88
C ASN A 144 -1.43 -17.13 -6.61
N ALA A 145 -0.21 -17.55 -6.96
CA ALA A 145 0.03 -18.85 -7.58
C ALA A 145 -0.29 -20.03 -6.64
N ASP A 146 0.13 -19.95 -5.38
CA ASP A 146 -0.13 -21.00 -4.38
C ASP A 146 -1.65 -21.14 -4.11
N LEU A 147 -2.39 -20.03 -3.96
CA LEU A 147 -3.85 -20.03 -3.76
C LEU A 147 -4.62 -20.64 -4.95
N ALA A 148 -4.27 -20.24 -6.17
CA ALA A 148 -4.88 -20.80 -7.38
C ALA A 148 -4.55 -22.29 -7.54
N SER A 149 -3.38 -22.74 -7.11
CA SER A 149 -2.99 -24.16 -7.17
C SER A 149 -3.83 -25.05 -6.24
N LEU A 150 -4.34 -24.48 -5.14
CA LEU A 150 -5.29 -25.13 -4.24
C LEU A 150 -6.75 -24.89 -4.63
N SER A 151 -7.01 -24.28 -5.79
CA SER A 151 -8.36 -23.97 -6.28
C SER A 151 -9.18 -23.09 -5.32
N VAL A 152 -8.52 -22.24 -4.52
CA VAL A 152 -9.22 -21.22 -3.70
C VAL A 152 -10.03 -20.29 -4.60
N TYR A 153 -9.48 -19.98 -5.77
CA TYR A 153 -10.16 -19.32 -6.88
C TYR A 153 -9.64 -19.87 -8.21
N ASN A 154 -10.38 -19.63 -9.28
CA ASN A 154 -10.10 -20.26 -10.57
C ASN A 154 -8.96 -19.57 -11.35
N LYS A 155 -8.57 -20.17 -12.49
CA LYS A 155 -7.47 -19.67 -13.33
C LYS A 155 -7.74 -18.29 -13.94
N LEU A 156 -9.00 -17.95 -14.21
CA LEU A 156 -9.38 -16.64 -14.74
C LEU A 156 -9.15 -15.56 -13.67
N GLU A 157 -9.61 -15.81 -12.45
CA GLU A 157 -9.40 -14.92 -11.30
C GLU A 157 -7.90 -14.77 -10.97
N GLN A 158 -7.12 -15.86 -11.05
CA GLN A 158 -5.67 -15.79 -10.88
C GLN A 158 -5.03 -14.77 -11.84
N LYS A 159 -5.45 -14.76 -13.12
CA LYS A 159 -4.92 -13.82 -14.12
C LYS A 159 -5.34 -12.39 -13.83
N GLN A 160 -6.56 -12.17 -13.34
CA GLN A 160 -7.02 -10.85 -12.91
C GLN A 160 -6.18 -10.32 -11.75
N VAL A 161 -5.97 -11.15 -10.71
CA VAL A 161 -5.11 -10.82 -9.57
C VAL A 161 -3.68 -10.51 -10.03
N THR A 162 -3.12 -11.29 -10.95
CA THR A 162 -1.79 -10.99 -11.54
C THR A 162 -1.76 -9.61 -12.20
N SER A 163 -2.80 -9.26 -12.96
CA SER A 163 -2.88 -7.94 -13.60
C SER A 163 -2.95 -6.79 -12.59
N TRP A 164 -3.68 -6.96 -11.48
CA TRP A 164 -3.77 -5.94 -10.44
C TRP A 164 -2.47 -5.79 -9.65
N LEU A 165 -1.76 -6.90 -9.40
CA LEU A 165 -0.43 -6.88 -8.79
C LEU A 165 0.59 -6.17 -9.69
N ASP A 166 0.55 -6.40 -11.00
CA ASP A 166 1.40 -5.71 -11.97
C ASP A 166 1.14 -4.19 -11.96
N LEU A 167 -0.13 -3.77 -12.00
CA LEU A 167 -0.51 -2.36 -11.92
C LEU A 167 -0.01 -1.73 -10.61
N ARG A 168 -0.20 -2.41 -9.47
CA ARG A 168 0.35 -1.96 -8.19
C ARG A 168 1.87 -1.83 -8.23
N ASN A 169 2.58 -2.79 -8.81
CA ASN A 169 4.04 -2.73 -8.89
C ASN A 169 4.51 -1.52 -9.70
N LYS A 170 3.91 -1.27 -10.87
CA LYS A 170 4.17 -0.07 -11.67
C LYS A 170 3.92 1.21 -10.88
N SER A 171 2.81 1.28 -10.15
CA SER A 171 2.51 2.43 -9.27
C SER A 171 3.48 2.59 -8.11
N ALA A 172 4.02 1.48 -7.58
CA ALA A 172 4.99 1.50 -6.49
C ALA A 172 6.43 1.79 -6.99
N HIS A 173 6.70 1.67 -8.28
CA HIS A 173 8.03 1.86 -8.85
C HIS A 173 8.17 3.13 -9.69
N GLY A 174 7.10 3.92 -9.85
CA GLY A 174 7.15 5.21 -10.54
C GLY A 174 6.76 5.16 -12.02
N ASP A 175 6.28 4.02 -12.51
CA ASP A 175 5.96 3.78 -13.93
C ASP A 175 4.55 4.30 -14.28
N TYR A 176 4.25 5.54 -13.90
CA TYR A 176 2.90 6.12 -13.91
C TYR A 176 2.27 6.32 -15.29
N HIS A 177 3.08 6.22 -16.34
CA HIS A 177 2.66 6.34 -17.73
C HIS A 177 2.22 4.99 -18.32
N GLU A 178 2.48 3.88 -17.63
CA GLU A 178 2.11 2.54 -18.09
C GLU A 178 0.68 2.13 -17.76
N TYR A 179 -0.05 2.95 -17.01
CA TYR A 179 -1.45 2.71 -16.68
C TYR A 179 -2.25 4.00 -16.60
N THR A 180 -3.55 3.89 -16.83
CA THR A 180 -4.48 5.02 -16.82
C THR A 180 -5.35 5.04 -15.58
N VAL A 181 -5.99 6.19 -15.31
CA VAL A 181 -6.93 6.33 -14.19
C VAL A 181 -8.13 5.39 -14.33
N GLU A 182 -8.58 5.09 -15.55
CA GLU A 182 -9.65 4.12 -15.82
C GLU A 182 -9.22 2.70 -15.43
N GLN A 183 -7.97 2.33 -15.70
CA GLN A 183 -7.43 1.03 -15.29
C GLN A 183 -7.33 0.93 -13.76
N VAL A 184 -6.95 2.01 -13.08
CA VAL A 184 -7.00 2.07 -11.60
C VAL A 184 -8.44 1.93 -11.11
N SER A 185 -9.40 2.64 -11.68
CA SER A 185 -10.82 2.54 -11.32
C SER A 185 -11.35 1.10 -11.46
N LEU A 186 -11.01 0.43 -12.57
CA LEU A 186 -11.36 -0.98 -12.80
C LEU A 186 -10.68 -1.91 -11.81
N MET A 187 -9.41 -1.67 -11.46
CA MET A 187 -8.70 -2.41 -10.42
C MET A 187 -9.41 -2.26 -9.07
N VAL A 188 -9.78 -1.04 -8.66
CA VAL A 188 -10.47 -0.78 -7.40
C VAL A 188 -11.79 -1.55 -7.31
N GLN A 189 -12.61 -1.49 -8.36
CA GLN A 189 -13.86 -2.25 -8.42
C GLN A 189 -13.62 -3.77 -8.41
N GLY A 190 -12.64 -4.24 -9.18
CA GLY A 190 -12.29 -5.65 -9.30
C GLY A 190 -11.76 -6.24 -7.99
N VAL A 191 -10.82 -5.57 -7.33
CA VAL A 191 -10.26 -5.99 -6.03
C VAL A 191 -11.34 -6.00 -4.95
N ARG A 192 -12.19 -4.96 -4.91
CA ARG A 192 -13.33 -4.92 -3.97
C ARG A 192 -14.26 -6.11 -4.18
N GLY A 193 -14.62 -6.40 -5.42
CA GLY A 193 -15.40 -7.58 -5.79
C GLY A 193 -14.71 -8.86 -5.34
N PHE A 194 -13.43 -9.05 -5.69
CA PHE A 194 -12.65 -10.23 -5.34
C PHE A 194 -12.64 -10.51 -3.83
N ILE A 195 -12.40 -9.48 -3.01
CA ILE A 195 -12.39 -9.60 -1.54
C ILE A 195 -13.75 -10.06 -1.00
N ILE A 196 -14.86 -9.57 -1.59
CA ILE A 196 -16.22 -9.96 -1.19
C ILE A 196 -16.51 -11.43 -1.57
N HIS A 197 -16.09 -11.85 -2.76
CA HIS A 197 -16.34 -13.23 -3.23
C HIS A 197 -15.45 -14.27 -2.53
N HIS A 198 -14.27 -13.87 -2.07
CA HIS A 198 -13.30 -14.73 -1.40
C HIS A 198 -12.97 -14.21 0.00
N PRO A 199 -13.87 -14.34 0.99
CA PRO A 199 -13.62 -13.89 2.35
C PRO A 199 -12.47 -14.68 3.00
N ALA A 200 -11.66 -14.00 3.82
CA ALA A 200 -10.47 -14.56 4.47
C ALA A 200 -10.60 -14.63 5.98
#